data_AF-A0A7Y9IRN3-F1
#
_entry.id   AF-A0A7Y9IRN3-F1
#
_cell.length_a   1.000
_cell.length_b   1.000
_cell.length_c   1.000
_cell.angle_alpha   90.00
_cell.angle_beta   90.00
_cell.angle_gamma   90.00
#
_symmetry.space_group_name_H-M   'P 1'
#
loop_
_entity.id
_entity.type
_entity.pdbx_description
1 polymer ?
#
loop_
_entity_poly.entity_id
_entity_poly.type
_entity_poly.pdbx_seq_one_letter_code
_entity_poly.pdbx_strand_id
1 'polypeptide(L)'
;MSIFRTLPTQSALLPVSTTYAAVALALSEGTAAALKHLLNVPYGPLDDHRLDLYFPEESHKPCPVYIGIHGGNWSHGFKEWFAFGAGP
;
A
#
# COMPACT_ATOMS: atom_id res chain seq x y z
N MET A 1 -9.86 -14.49 -0.98
CA MET A 1 -10.32 -13.24 -0.31
C MET A 1 -9.20 -12.24 -0.49
N SER A 2 -9.42 -11.08 -1.12
CA SER A 2 -8.35 -10.11 -1.37
C SER A 2 -7.94 -9.42 -0.06
N ILE A 3 -6.65 -9.43 0.25
CA ILE A 3 -6.13 -8.89 1.51
C ILE A 3 -6.21 -7.36 1.59
N PHE A 4 -6.41 -6.67 0.46
CA PHE A 4 -6.52 -5.20 0.40
C PHE A 4 -7.70 -4.60 1.17
N ARG A 5 -8.78 -5.37 1.39
CA ARG A 5 -10.02 -4.84 1.98
C ARG A 5 -10.25 -5.22 3.43
N THR A 6 -9.32 -5.94 4.06
CA THR A 6 -9.45 -6.33 5.46
C THR A 6 -8.61 -5.38 6.32
N LEU A 7 -9.03 -4.10 6.38
CA LEU A 7 -8.34 -3.07 7.13
C LEU A 7 -9.08 -2.77 8.44
N PRO A 8 -8.36 -2.49 9.54
CA PRO A 8 -8.97 -1.96 10.75
C PRO A 8 -9.83 -0.73 10.44
N THR A 9 -11.00 -0.63 11.07
CA THR A 9 -11.84 0.55 10.92
C THR A 9 -11.13 1.76 11.51
N GLN A 10 -11.11 2.86 10.75
CA GLN A 10 -10.52 4.11 11.19
C GLN A 10 -11.48 5.26 10.94
N SER A 11 -11.63 6.15 11.93
CA SER A 11 -12.42 7.38 11.78
C SER A 11 -11.82 8.28 10.70
N ALA A 12 -12.66 9.08 10.05
CA ALA A 12 -12.19 10.07 9.10
C ALA A 12 -11.32 11.13 9.81
N LEU A 13 -10.14 11.42 9.25
CA LEU A 13 -9.29 12.50 9.75
C LEU A 13 -9.93 13.87 9.48
N LEU A 14 -10.54 14.02 8.30
CA LEU A 14 -11.33 15.17 7.87
C LEU A 14 -12.52 14.66 7.04
N PRO A 15 -13.62 15.41 6.86
CA PRO A 15 -14.76 14.94 6.06
C PRO A 15 -14.38 14.45 4.65
N VAL A 16 -13.42 15.11 4.01
CA VAL A 16 -12.94 14.75 2.65
C VAL A 16 -11.98 13.56 2.63
N SER A 17 -11.37 13.18 3.77
CA SER A 17 -10.35 12.13 3.80
C SER A 17 -10.92 10.75 3.47
N THR A 18 -12.20 10.52 3.77
CA THR A 18 -12.88 9.25 3.42
C THR A 18 -12.94 9.04 1.91
N THR A 19 -13.25 10.10 1.15
CA THR A 19 -13.28 10.03 -0.32
C THR A 19 -11.88 9.76 -0.87
N TYR A 20 -10.87 10.46 -0.35
CA TYR A 20 -9.48 10.22 -0.73
C TYR A 20 -9.07 8.77 -0.46
N ALA A 21 -9.32 8.25 0.75
CA ALA A 21 -8.97 6.88 1.13
C ALA A 21 -9.65 5.84 0.23
N ALA A 22 -10.93 6.03 -0.10
CA ALA A 22 -11.66 5.13 -0.98
C ALA A 22 -11.09 5.10 -2.41
N VAL A 23 -10.77 6.28 -2.97
CA VAL A 23 -10.15 6.38 -4.31
C VAL A 23 -8.74 5.79 -4.32
N ALA A 24 -7.93 6.13 -3.31
CA ALA A 24 -6.55 5.66 -3.19
C ALA A 24 -6.48 4.13 -3.04
N LEU A 25 -7.39 3.54 -2.26
CA LEU A 25 -7.52 2.09 -2.13
C LEU A 25 -7.94 1.44 -3.46
N ALA A 26 -8.92 1.99 -4.18
CA ALA A 26 -9.36 1.45 -5.46
C ALA A 26 -8.25 1.45 -6.53
N LEU A 27 -7.46 2.54 -6.60
CA LEU A 27 -6.30 2.61 -7.49
C LEU A 27 -5.21 1.61 -7.08
N SER A 28 -4.94 1.51 -5.78
CA SER A 28 -3.97 0.58 -5.21
C SER A 28 -4.32 -0.88 -5.48
N GLU A 29 -5.61 -1.24 -5.43
CA GLU A 29 -6.10 -2.56 -5.82
C GLU A 29 -5.86 -2.85 -7.30
N GLY A 30 -6.07 -1.85 -8.17
CA GLY A 30 -5.76 -1.95 -9.60
C GLY A 30 -4.28 -2.22 -9.84
N THR A 31 -3.40 -1.46 -9.17
CA THR A 31 -1.95 -1.66 -9.24
C THR A 31 -1.54 -3.04 -8.74
N ALA A 32 -2.08 -3.49 -7.62
CA ALA A 32 -1.78 -4.81 -7.09
C ALA A 32 -2.30 -5.95 -7.99
N ALA A 33 -3.42 -5.77 -8.66
CA ALA A 33 -3.91 -6.73 -9.64
C ALA A 33 -3.03 -6.80 -10.90
N ALA A 34 -2.39 -5.69 -11.29
CA ALA A 34 -1.59 -5.59 -12.49
C ALA A 34 -0.12 -6.02 -12.30
N LEU A 35 0.46 -5.75 -11.13
CA LEU A 35 1.90 -5.95 -10.88
C LEU A 35 2.19 -7.23 -10.12
N LYS A 36 3.35 -7.85 -10.42
CA LYS A 36 3.92 -8.89 -9.58
C LYS A 36 4.32 -8.30 -8.23
N HIS A 37 3.88 -8.93 -7.15
CA HIS A 37 4.10 -8.41 -5.81
C HIS A 37 4.29 -9.51 -4.76
N LEU A 38 4.84 -9.13 -3.61
CA LEU A 38 4.84 -9.89 -2.37
C LEU A 38 4.30 -8.98 -1.26
N LEU A 39 3.13 -9.30 -0.72
CA LEU A 39 2.45 -8.48 0.27
C LEU A 39 2.76 -8.94 1.70
N ASN A 40 2.67 -8.01 2.64
CA ASN A 40 2.83 -8.26 4.08
C ASN A 40 4.16 -8.90 4.47
N VAL A 41 5.27 -8.43 3.88
CA VAL A 41 6.62 -8.85 4.27
C VAL A 41 6.93 -8.28 5.66
N PRO A 42 7.24 -9.11 6.67
CA PRO A 42 7.58 -8.63 8.00
C PRO A 42 8.97 -8.00 8.01
N TYR A 43 9.10 -6.81 8.61
CA TYR A 43 10.39 -6.16 8.85
C TYR A 43 10.66 -5.93 10.35
N GLY A 44 9.74 -6.33 11.22
CA GLY A 44 9.87 -6.18 12.67
C GLY A 44 8.82 -7.01 13.41
N PRO A 45 8.80 -6.94 14.76
CA PRO A 45 8.04 -7.87 15.60
C PRO A 45 6.54 -7.54 15.73
N LEU A 46 6.13 -6.30 15.43
CA LEU A 46 4.72 -5.89 15.54
C LEU A 46 3.94 -6.29 14.28
N ASP A 47 2.62 -6.43 14.43
CA ASP A 47 1.74 -6.76 13.30
C ASP A 47 1.74 -5.69 12.22
N ASP A 48 1.87 -4.41 12.58
CA ASP A 48 1.96 -3.30 11.62
C ASP A 48 3.35 -3.14 11.00
N HIS A 49 4.35 -3.90 11.44
CA HIS A 49 5.68 -3.92 10.83
C HIS A 49 5.68 -4.77 9.57
N ARG A 50 4.91 -4.34 8.57
CA ARG A 50 4.71 -5.00 7.28
C ARG A 50 4.95 -4.02 6.15
N LEU A 51 5.56 -4.49 5.07
CA LEU A 51 5.70 -3.76 3.82
C LEU A 51 5.24 -4.62 2.65
N ASP A 52 4.90 -3.96 1.56
CA ASP A 52 4.56 -4.61 0.30
C ASP A 52 5.68 -4.37 -0.72
N LEU A 53 6.11 -5.42 -1.39
CA LEU A 53 7.12 -5.35 -2.45
C LEU A 53 6.42 -5.48 -3.80
N TYR A 54 6.66 -4.52 -4.68
CA TYR A 54 6.23 -4.54 -6.07
C TYR A 54 7.46 -4.70 -6.95
N PHE A 55 7.40 -5.63 -7.91
CA PHE A 55 8.52 -5.99 -8.75
C PHE A 55 8.31 -5.50 -10.18
N PRO A 56 9.37 -5.03 -10.87
CA PRO A 56 9.29 -4.81 -12.31
C PRO A 56 9.04 -6.13 -13.04
N GLU A 57 8.40 -6.08 -14.21
CA GLU A 57 8.07 -7.28 -15.00
C GLU A 57 9.33 -8.06 -15.43
N GLU A 58 10.37 -7.34 -15.84
CA GLU A 58 11.59 -7.92 -16.43
C GLU A 58 12.83 -7.32 -15.76
N SER A 59 13.39 -8.02 -14.77
CA SER A 59 14.76 -7.73 -14.33
C SER A 59 15.49 -8.96 -13.80
N HIS A 60 16.60 -9.28 -14.47
CA HIS A 60 17.61 -10.25 -14.00
C HIS A 60 18.83 -9.56 -13.36
N LYS A 61 18.74 -8.25 -13.10
CA LYS A 61 19.83 -7.44 -12.56
C LYS A 61 19.37 -6.71 -11.29
N PRO A 62 20.28 -6.33 -10.38
CA PRO A 62 19.93 -5.44 -9.28
C PRO A 62 19.29 -4.15 -9.80
N CYS A 63 18.10 -3.82 -9.29
CA CYS A 63 17.38 -2.60 -9.60
C CYS A 63 17.49 -1.60 -8.43
N PRO A 64 17.41 -0.28 -8.70
CA PRO A 64 17.19 0.69 -7.64
C PRO A 64 15.88 0.39 -6.90
N VAL A 65 15.87 0.64 -5.59
CA VAL A 65 14.69 0.45 -4.74
C VAL A 65 14.07 1.82 -4.49
N TYR A 66 12.79 1.95 -4.85
CA TYR A 66 11.96 3.07 -4.43
C TYR A 66 11.14 2.65 -3.20
N ILE A 67 11.17 3.47 -2.14
CA ILE A 67 10.42 3.23 -0.91
C ILE A 67 9.42 4.38 -0.72
N GLY A 68 8.14 4.06 -0.85
CA GLY A 68 7.05 4.97 -0.48
C GLY A 68 6.69 4.82 0.99
N ILE A 69 6.71 5.93 1.74
CA ILE A 69 6.25 5.99 3.13
C ILE A 69 5.04 6.92 3.16
N HIS A 70 3.90 6.40 3.60
CA HIS A 70 2.66 7.16 3.55
C HIS A 70 2.55 8.24 4.62
N GLY A 71 1.69 9.22 4.35
CA GLY A 71 1.30 10.27 5.30
C GLY A 71 0.14 9.84 6.20
N GLY A 72 -0.66 10.81 6.64
CA GLY A 72 -1.81 10.57 7.54
C GLY A 72 -1.58 11.03 8.98
N ASN A 73 -0.75 12.07 9.15
CA ASN A 73 -0.54 12.74 10.44
C ASN A 73 -0.14 11.77 11.58
N TRP A 74 0.68 10.76 11.26
CA TRP A 74 1.16 9.71 12.17
C TRP A 74 0.08 8.97 12.95
N SER A 75 -1.18 9.06 12.52
CA SER A 75 -2.33 8.50 13.21
C SER A 75 -3.23 7.73 12.26
N HIS A 76 -3.15 7.99 10.96
CA HIS A 76 -4.03 7.44 9.93
C HIS A 76 -3.28 6.89 8.74
N GLY A 77 -3.97 6.01 8.01
CA GLY A 77 -3.50 5.45 6.75
C GLY A 77 -2.94 4.05 6.91
N PHE A 78 -3.00 3.31 5.81
CA PHE A 78 -2.48 1.96 5.68
C PHE A 78 -1.65 1.89 4.40
N LYS A 79 -0.65 0.99 4.34
CA LYS A 79 0.16 0.78 3.13
C LYS A 79 -0.69 0.44 1.89
N GLU A 80 -1.83 -0.20 2.10
CA GLU A 80 -2.81 -0.59 1.07
C GLU A 80 -3.44 0.61 0.37
N TRP A 81 -3.41 1.81 0.96
CA TRP A 81 -3.92 3.02 0.31
C TRP A 81 -2.90 3.64 -0.65
N PHE A 82 -1.64 3.20 -0.63
CA PHE A 82 -0.54 3.89 -1.33
C PHE A 82 0.16 3.02 -2.39
N ALA A 83 -0.32 1.80 -2.64
CA ALA A 83 0.22 0.95 -3.69
C ALA A 83 0.06 1.55 -5.09
N PHE A 84 -0.88 2.49 -5.29
CA PHE A 84 -1.03 3.23 -6.55
C PHE A 84 0.29 3.87 -7.03
N GLY A 85 1.19 4.22 -6.11
CA GLY A 85 2.50 4.81 -6.43
C GLY A 85 3.54 3.82 -6.94
N ALA A 86 3.24 2.51 -6.96
CA ALA A 86 4.12 1.48 -7.54
C ALA A 86 3.88 1.26 -9.04
N GLY A 87 2.75 1.75 -9.58
CA GLY A 87 2.45 1.72 -11.00
C GLY A 87 3.20 2.83 -11.77
N PRO A 88 3.35 2.68 -13.11
CA PRO A 88 3.87 3.73 -13.97
C PRO A 88 2.96 4.97 -14.04
#